data_AF-A0A525VTG9-F1
#
_entry.id   AF-A0A525VTG9-F1
#
_cell.length_a   1.000
_cell.length_b   1.000
_cell.length_c   1.000
_cell.angle_alpha   90.00
_cell.angle_beta   90.00
_cell.angle_gamma   90.00
#
_symmetry.space_group_name_H-M   'P 1'
#
loop_
_entity.id
_entity.type
_entity.pdbx_description
1 polymer ?
#
loop_
_entity_poly.entity_id
_entity_poly.type
_entity_poly.pdbx_seq_one_letter_code
_entity_poly.pdbx_strand_id
1 'polypeptide(L)'
;MNVVAKEFAAAQVDEQGMLILSQFTSAATELLDALIINLYNIDQCAAALHLALTMSPTEQRTRMHSMRGIVQEFNVYRWAGRMLMDADRMRQRARLVRQMGVRDARTIIGGQA
;
A
#
# COMPACT_ATOMS: atom_id res chain seq x y z
N MET A 1 3.56 0.81 -7.28
CA MET A 1 4.06 1.33 -5.99
C MET A 1 5.11 2.38 -6.28
N ASN A 2 4.93 3.63 -5.84
CA ASN A 2 6.00 4.64 -5.89
C ASN A 2 6.75 4.54 -4.56
N VAL A 3 7.85 3.81 -4.54
CA VAL A 3 8.63 3.54 -3.32
C VAL A 3 9.42 4.77 -2.90
N VAL A 4 9.93 5.55 -3.86
CA VAL A 4 10.68 6.79 -3.62
C VAL A 4 9.86 7.78 -2.79
N ALA A 5 8.56 7.89 -3.06
CA ALA A 5 7.66 8.72 -2.25
C ALA A 5 7.58 8.28 -0.78
N LYS A 6 7.54 6.96 -0.55
CA LYS A 6 7.51 6.39 0.81
C LYS A 6 8.86 6.51 1.51
N GLU A 7 9.96 6.35 0.78
CA GLU A 7 11.32 6.55 1.27
C GLU A 7 11.56 8.00 1.67
N PHE A 8 11.09 8.96 0.87
CA PHE A 8 11.13 10.37 1.24
C PHE A 8 10.41 10.59 2.57
N ALA A 9 9.14 10.18 2.69
CA ALA A 9 8.40 10.35 3.93
C ALA A 9 9.11 9.68 5.13
N ALA A 10 9.63 8.46 4.95
CA ALA A 10 10.35 7.74 5.99
C ALA A 10 11.67 8.43 6.41
N ALA A 11 12.37 9.07 5.47
CA ALA A 11 13.65 9.74 5.71
C ALA A 11 13.52 11.11 6.41
N GLN A 12 12.36 11.75 6.36
CA GLN A 12 12.12 13.05 7.02
C GLN A 12 11.93 12.88 8.54
N VAL A 13 13.01 12.61 9.25
CA VAL A 13 13.01 12.36 10.70
C VAL A 13 12.61 13.60 11.50
N ASP A 14 12.95 14.78 11.00
CA ASP A 14 12.59 16.10 11.55
C ASP A 14 11.17 16.56 11.18
N GLU A 15 10.45 15.73 10.42
CA GLU A 15 9.10 15.95 9.90
C GLU A 15 8.98 17.22 9.04
N GLN A 16 10.08 17.69 8.46
CA GLN A 16 10.08 18.84 7.56
C GLN A 16 9.94 18.42 6.10
N GLY A 17 9.57 19.36 5.24
CA GLY A 17 9.41 19.12 3.81
C GLY A 17 8.01 18.64 3.44
N MET A 18 7.72 18.70 2.13
CA MET A 18 6.41 18.39 1.60
C MET A 18 6.51 17.48 0.38
N LEU A 19 5.62 16.48 0.35
CA LEU A 19 5.47 15.57 -0.78
C LEU A 19 4.40 16.11 -1.73
N ILE A 20 4.75 16.26 -3.01
CA ILE A 20 3.79 16.52 -4.10
C ILE A 20 3.67 15.23 -4.91
N LEU A 21 2.46 14.71 -5.06
CA LEU A 21 2.20 13.46 -5.76
C LEU A 21 1.22 13.64 -6.89
N SER A 22 1.52 13.00 -8.02
CA SER A 22 0.50 12.81 -9.04
C SER A 22 -0.60 11.88 -8.53
N GLN A 23 -1.85 12.25 -8.76
CA GLN A 23 -3.05 11.45 -8.49
C GLN A 23 -3.02 10.06 -9.16
N PHE A 24 -2.22 9.90 -10.21
CA PHE A 24 -2.07 8.64 -10.94
C PHE A 24 -1.01 7.71 -10.34
N THR A 25 -0.25 8.18 -9.34
CA THR A 25 0.71 7.31 -8.65
C THR A 25 0.00 6.46 -7.61
N SER A 26 0.42 5.22 -7.48
CA SER A 26 -0.09 4.32 -6.43
C SER A 26 0.15 4.84 -5.00
N ALA A 27 1.11 5.74 -4.79
CA ALA A 27 1.33 6.31 -3.46
C ALA A 27 0.26 7.35 -3.10
N ALA A 28 -0.38 7.98 -4.09
CA ALA A 28 -1.42 8.99 -3.86
C ALA A 28 -2.69 8.40 -3.21
N THR A 29 -2.92 7.09 -3.30
CA THR A 29 -4.04 6.42 -2.62
C THR A 29 -3.74 6.09 -1.17
N GLU A 30 -2.47 6.15 -0.75
CA GLU A 30 -2.03 5.79 0.61
C GLU A 30 -1.62 7.04 1.39
N LEU A 31 -0.88 7.96 0.76
CA LEU A 31 -0.32 9.17 1.38
C LEU A 31 -1.23 10.38 1.11
N LEU A 32 -2.44 10.35 1.66
CA LEU A 32 -3.49 11.34 1.38
C LEU A 32 -3.17 12.76 1.86
N ASP A 33 -2.29 12.90 2.85
CA ASP A 33 -1.85 14.21 3.37
C ASP A 33 -0.80 14.89 2.48
N ALA A 34 -0.33 14.20 1.44
CA ALA A 34 0.48 14.79 0.38
C ALA A 34 -0.31 15.82 -0.44
N LEU A 35 0.38 16.71 -1.14
CA LEU A 35 -0.27 17.57 -2.13
C LEU A 35 -0.54 16.75 -3.39
N ILE A 36 -1.76 16.25 -3.52
CA ILE A 36 -2.19 15.44 -4.67
C ILE A 36 -2.57 16.36 -5.85
N ILE A 37 -1.93 16.14 -6.99
CA ILE A 37 -2.08 16.97 -8.18
C ILE A 37 -2.37 16.14 -9.44
N ASN A 38 -3.02 16.75 -10.42
CA ASN A 38 -3.05 16.25 -11.78
C ASN A 38 -1.88 16.89 -12.57
N LEU A 39 -0.93 16.07 -13.04
CA LEU A 39 0.26 16.56 -13.76
C LEU A 39 -0.06 17.25 -15.09
N TYR A 40 -1.24 16.99 -15.66
CA TYR A 40 -1.68 17.65 -16.90
C TYR A 40 -2.25 19.05 -16.66
N ASN A 41 -2.42 19.46 -15.39
CA ASN A 41 -2.83 20.81 -15.02
C ASN A 41 -1.62 21.59 -14.50
N ILE A 42 -0.98 22.35 -15.38
CA ILE A 42 0.25 23.11 -15.09
C ILE A 42 0.02 24.16 -14.00
N ASP A 43 -1.14 24.83 -14.00
CA ASP A 43 -1.46 25.84 -12.99
C ASP A 43 -1.61 25.21 -11.60
N GLN A 44 -2.23 24.03 -11.51
CA GLN A 44 -2.30 23.27 -10.28
C GLN A 44 -0.91 22.83 -9.80
N CYS A 45 -0.05 22.37 -10.70
CA CYS A 45 1.33 22.02 -10.38
C CYS A 45 2.09 23.22 -9.79
N ALA A 46 1.99 24.38 -10.44
CA ALA A 46 2.64 25.61 -9.99
C ALA A 46 2.10 26.07 -8.62
N ALA A 47 0.79 26.02 -8.42
CA ALA A 47 0.16 26.35 -7.14
C ALA A 47 0.59 25.38 -6.03
N ALA A 48 0.68 24.08 -6.31
CA ALA A 48 1.12 23.08 -5.35
C ALA A 48 2.61 23.25 -4.98
N LEU A 49 3.47 23.56 -5.94
CA LEU A 49 4.87 23.90 -5.69
C LEU A 49 5.00 25.15 -4.82
N HIS A 50 4.26 26.21 -5.14
CA HIS A 50 4.24 27.43 -4.34
C HIS A 50 3.77 27.15 -2.91
N LEU A 51 2.68 26.37 -2.76
CA LEU A 51 2.16 25.98 -1.45
C LEU A 51 3.19 25.16 -0.67
N ALA A 52 3.82 24.15 -1.29
CA ALA A 52 4.84 23.34 -0.63
C ALA A 52 6.01 24.17 -0.09
N LEU A 53 6.45 25.18 -0.84
CA LEU A 53 7.57 26.05 -0.46
C LEU A 53 7.19 27.10 0.59
N THR A 54 5.92 27.51 0.66
CA THR A 54 5.43 28.54 1.59
C THR A 54 4.68 27.98 2.79
N MET A 55 4.41 26.67 2.82
CA MET A 55 3.69 25.99 3.89
C MET A 55 4.41 26.17 5.23
N SER A 56 3.63 26.49 6.27
CA SER A 56 4.19 26.68 7.61
C SER A 56 4.86 25.40 8.13
N PRO A 57 5.94 25.50 8.92
CA PRO A 57 6.59 24.32 9.50
C PRO A 57 5.65 23.44 10.32
N THR A 58 4.67 24.04 11.01
CA THR A 58 3.68 23.32 11.81
C THR A 58 2.78 22.44 10.93
N GLU A 59 2.33 22.96 9.79
CA GLU A 59 1.50 22.20 8.86
C GLU A 59 2.31 21.09 8.17
N GLN A 60 3.55 21.39 7.74
CA GLN A 60 4.45 20.39 7.17
C GLN A 60 4.65 19.21 8.13
N ARG A 61 4.95 19.50 9.41
CA ARG A 61 5.11 18.45 10.43
C ARG A 61 3.86 17.62 10.63
N THR A 62 2.69 18.26 10.70
CA THR A 62 1.42 17.55 10.87
C THR A 62 1.17 16.56 9.74
N ARG A 63 1.34 17.01 8.47
CA ARG A 63 1.17 16.16 7.29
C ARG A 63 2.22 15.06 7.23
N MET A 64 3.49 15.40 7.48
CA MET A 64 4.60 14.45 7.41
C MET A 64 4.50 13.38 8.50
N HIS A 65 4.12 13.76 9.72
CA HIS A 65 3.89 12.83 10.82
C HIS A 65 2.83 11.78 10.47
N SER A 66 1.69 12.22 9.92
CA SER A 66 0.63 11.33 9.45
C SER A 66 1.13 10.36 8.36
N MET A 67 1.78 10.88 7.32
CA MET A 67 2.32 10.05 6.23
C MET A 67 3.37 9.05 6.71
N ARG A 68 4.24 9.45 7.65
CA ARG A 68 5.22 8.55 8.29
C ARG A 68 4.53 7.42 9.05
N GLY A 69 3.46 7.72 9.78
CA GLY A 69 2.63 6.72 10.44
C GLY A 69 2.10 5.67 9.48
N ILE A 70 1.55 6.09 8.33
CA ILE A 70 1.08 5.17 7.27
C ILE A 70 2.22 4.30 6.74
N VAL A 71 3.39 4.87 6.43
CA VAL A 71 4.53 4.10 5.91
C VAL A 71 5.04 3.09 6.95
N GLN A 72 5.07 3.46 8.22
CA GLN A 72 5.46 2.56 9.32
C GLN A 72 4.45 1.43 9.50
N GLU A 73 3.16 1.71 9.42
CA GLU A 73 2.10 0.72 9.58
C GLU A 73 2.03 -0.26 8.39
N PHE A 74 2.20 0.24 7.16
CA PHE A 74 2.09 -0.55 5.92
C PHE A 74 3.48 -0.81 5.30
N ASN A 75 4.40 -1.33 6.12
CA ASN A 75 5.78 -1.59 5.74
C ASN A 75 5.97 -2.96 5.02
N VAL A 76 7.22 -3.19 4.58
CA VAL A 76 7.62 -4.40 3.84
C VAL A 76 7.42 -5.71 4.64
N TYR A 77 7.59 -5.68 5.96
CA TYR A 77 7.39 -6.86 6.80
C TYR A 77 5.92 -7.26 6.85
N ARG A 78 5.01 -6.28 6.99
CA ARG A 78 3.56 -6.54 6.95
C ARG A 78 3.13 -7.09 5.59
N TRP A 79 3.66 -6.53 4.51
CA TRP A 79 3.41 -7.04 3.16
C TRP A 79 3.87 -8.49 3.00
N ALA A 80 5.11 -8.80 3.38
CA ALA A 80 5.67 -10.14 3.28
C ALA A 80 4.88 -11.16 4.12
N GLY A 81 4.52 -10.80 5.35
CA GLY A 81 3.68 -11.63 6.21
C GLY A 81 2.32 -11.93 5.57
N ARG A 82 1.65 -10.93 4.99
CA ARG A 82 0.37 -11.12 4.31
C ARG A 82 0.50 -12.02 3.08
N MET A 83 1.54 -11.83 2.26
CA MET A 83 1.79 -12.70 1.12
C MET A 83 1.99 -14.17 1.51
N LEU A 84 2.75 -14.43 2.59
CA LEU A 84 2.96 -15.78 3.08
C LEU A 84 1.66 -16.42 3.60
N MET A 85 0.84 -15.66 4.34
CA MET A 85 -0.46 -16.12 4.82
C MET A 85 -1.41 -16.44 3.66
N ASP A 86 -1.43 -15.60 2.62
CA ASP A 86 -2.25 -15.82 1.42
C ASP A 86 -1.80 -17.10 0.69
N ALA A 87 -0.48 -17.31 0.55
CA ALA A 87 0.07 -18.52 -0.05
C ALA A 87 -0.26 -19.79 0.75
N ASP A 88 -0.20 -19.73 2.09
CA ASP A 88 -0.61 -20.86 2.94
C ASP A 88 -2.11 -21.17 2.78
N ARG A 89 -2.96 -20.14 2.78
CA ARG A 89 -4.41 -20.29 2.56
C ARG A 89 -4.71 -20.96 1.21
N MET A 90 -4.00 -20.57 0.15
CA MET A 90 -4.13 -21.19 -1.17
C MET A 90 -3.74 -22.68 -1.14
N ARG A 91 -2.64 -23.02 -0.45
CA ARG A 91 -2.18 -24.41 -0.27
C ARG A 91 -3.19 -25.25 0.52
N GLN A 92 -3.75 -24.72 1.61
CA GLN A 92 -4.77 -25.40 2.41
C GLN A 92 -6.02 -25.68 1.57
N ARG A 93 -6.50 -24.70 0.80
CA ARG A 93 -7.65 -24.87 -0.11
C ARG A 93 -7.40 -25.96 -1.16
N ALA A 94 -6.22 -25.97 -1.79
CA ALA A 94 -5.85 -26.99 -2.77
C ALA A 94 -5.82 -28.40 -2.15
N ARG A 95 -5.34 -28.54 -0.91
CA ARG A 95 -5.35 -29.82 -0.17
C ARG A 95 -6.77 -30.31 0.09
N LEU A 96 -7.67 -29.43 0.54
CA LEU A 96 -9.06 -29.78 0.80
C LEU A 96 -9.77 -30.25 -0.47
N VAL A 97 -9.61 -29.52 -1.58
CA VAL A 97 -10.19 -29.93 -2.89
C VAL A 97 -9.67 -31.30 -3.32
N ARG A 98 -8.36 -31.55 -3.18
CA ARG A 98 -7.77 -32.87 -3.48
C ARG A 98 -8.33 -33.98 -2.59
N GLN A 99 -8.52 -33.72 -1.31
CA GLN A 99 -9.09 -34.69 -0.37
C GLN A 99 -10.56 -34.99 -0.66
N MET A 100 -11.36 -33.99 -1.04
CA MET A 100 -12.76 -34.17 -1.44
C MET A 100 -12.87 -34.99 -2.72
N GLY A 101 -12.06 -34.69 -3.75
CA GLY A 101 -12.04 -35.49 -4.98
C GLY A 101 -11.59 -36.95 -4.78
N VAL A 102 -10.70 -37.22 -3.81
CA VAL A 102 -10.31 -38.59 -3.44
C VAL A 102 -11.41 -39.33 -2.68
N ARG A 103 -12.22 -38.62 -1.88
CA ARG A 103 -13.35 -39.23 -1.16
C ARG A 103 -14.47 -39.63 -2.11
N ASP A 104 -14.84 -38.77 -3.06
CA ASP A 104 -15.88 -39.09 -4.05
C ASP A 104 -15.49 -40.29 -4.92
N ALA A 105 -14.22 -40.40 -5.32
CA ALA A 105 -13.72 -41.56 -6.06
C ALA A 105 -13.82 -42.87 -5.25
N ARG A 106 -13.59 -42.83 -3.92
CA ARG A 106 -13.70 -44.03 -3.07
C ARG A 106 -15.16 -44.42 -2.79
N THR A 107 -16.08 -43.47 -2.69
CA THR A 107 -17.51 -43.75 -2.51
C THR A 107 -18.13 -44.41 -3.75
N ILE A 108 -17.70 -44.03 -4.96
CA ILE A 108 -18.18 -44.64 -6.21
C ILE A 108 -17.70 -46.09 -6.36
N ILE A 109 -16.48 -46.42 -5.92
CA ILE A 109 -15.89 -47.76 -6.08
C ILE A 109 -16.32 -48.72 -4.96
N GLY A 110 -16.68 -48.22 -3.77
CA GLY A 110 -17.13 -49.03 -2.62
C GLY A 110 -18.61 -49.41 -2.60
N GLY A 111 -19.41 -48.99 -3.58
CA GLY A 111 -20.86 -49.26 -3.66
C GLY A 111 -21.26 -50.44 -4.55
N GLN A 112 -20.31 -51.20 -5.09
CA GLN A 112 -20.56 -52.43 -5.83
C GLN A 112 -19.84 -53.60 -5.15
N ALA A 113 -20.48 -54.14 -4.11
CA ALA A 113 -20.18 -55.46 -3.54
C ALA A 113 -21.48 -56.04 -2.99
#